data_AF-A0A316JU84-F1
#
_entry.id   AF-A0A316JU84-F1
#
_cell.length_a   1.000
_cell.length_b   1.000
_cell.length_c   1.000
_cell.angle_alpha   90.00
_cell.angle_beta   90.00
_cell.angle_gamma   90.00
#
_symmetry.space_group_name_H-M   'P 1'
#
loop_
_entity.id
_entity.type
_entity.pdbx_description
1 polymer ?
#
loop_
_entity_poly.entity_id
_entity_poly.type
_entity_poly.pdbx_seq_one_letter_code
_entity_poly.pdbx_strand_id
1 'polypeptide(L)'
;MNYLEPTLANALAHFNQLTPETKPLWGTMTSLDMVEHITDSLDMAQGKFEGLTLQFPEEKAPKALKFLMSDHPMPKNFKAPFGPSEKAPNRNANLQEAIAEFENNWNAFTNLFESNPELRQIHPNFGNLNYEEWLRVHSKHLTHHFQQFGLVPS
;
A
#
# COMPACT_ATOMS: atom_id res chain seq x y z
N MET A 1 10.34 15.07 -2.99
CA MET A 1 10.82 13.67 -2.90
C MET A 1 10.30 12.97 -4.14
N ASN A 2 11.13 12.22 -4.87
CA ASN A 2 10.64 11.55 -6.09
C ASN A 2 9.98 10.23 -5.68
N TYR A 3 8.66 10.25 -5.52
CA TYR A 3 7.89 9.04 -5.29
C TYR A 3 7.81 8.22 -6.57
N LEU A 4 7.75 6.91 -6.42
CA LEU A 4 7.54 5.99 -7.52
C LEU A 4 6.18 6.25 -8.18
N GLU A 5 6.17 6.32 -9.51
CA GLU A 5 4.93 6.32 -10.28
C GLU A 5 4.14 5.03 -9.98
N PRO A 6 2.89 5.12 -9.48
CA PRO A 6 2.11 3.99 -9.02
C PRO A 6 1.55 3.22 -10.21
N THR A 7 2.37 2.36 -10.83
CA THR A 7 1.96 1.47 -11.91
C THR A 7 2.29 0.03 -11.58
N LEU A 8 1.51 -0.91 -12.10
CA LEU A 8 1.78 -2.34 -11.98
C LEU A 8 3.19 -2.68 -12.48
N ALA A 9 3.56 -2.16 -13.66
CA ALA A 9 4.86 -2.42 -14.26
C ALA A 9 6.02 -1.97 -13.35
N ASN A 10 5.92 -0.79 -12.74
CA ASN A 10 6.94 -0.32 -11.80
C ASN A 10 6.98 -1.17 -10.53
N ALA A 11 5.83 -1.55 -9.97
CA ALA A 11 5.80 -2.40 -8.78
C ALA A 11 6.46 -3.77 -9.07
N LEU A 12 6.06 -4.43 -10.15
CA LEU A 12 6.61 -5.73 -10.56
C LEU A 12 8.12 -5.65 -10.86
N ALA A 13 8.60 -4.58 -11.48
CA ALA A 13 10.04 -4.40 -11.76
C ALA A 13 10.89 -4.36 -10.48
N HIS A 14 10.35 -3.89 -9.36
CA HIS A 14 11.04 -3.89 -8.06
C HIS A 14 10.83 -5.20 -7.31
N PHE A 15 9.61 -5.76 -7.32
CA PHE A 15 9.36 -7.07 -6.70
C PHE A 15 10.21 -8.19 -7.31
N ASN A 16 10.46 -8.16 -8.62
CA ASN A 16 11.30 -9.14 -9.31
C ASN A 16 12.79 -9.09 -8.91
N GLN A 17 13.22 -8.10 -8.12
CA GLN A 17 14.57 -8.04 -7.56
C GLN A 17 14.66 -8.76 -6.19
N LEU A 18 13.53 -9.12 -5.59
CA LEU A 18 13.48 -9.77 -4.29
C LEU A 18 13.83 -11.25 -4.38
N THR A 19 14.48 -11.73 -3.33
CA THR A 19 14.62 -13.16 -3.01
C THR A 19 14.03 -13.43 -1.62
N PRO A 20 13.76 -14.70 -1.25
CA PRO A 20 13.31 -15.04 0.10
C PRO A 20 14.27 -14.58 1.21
N GLU A 21 15.55 -14.43 0.89
CA GLU A 21 16.61 -13.99 1.83
C GLU A 21 16.79 -12.48 1.87
N THR A 22 16.07 -11.72 1.04
CA THR A 22 16.19 -10.26 1.01
C THR A 22 15.69 -9.68 2.33
N LYS A 23 16.57 -8.95 3.02
CA LYS A 23 16.29 -8.36 4.33
C LYS A 23 16.00 -6.87 4.20
N PRO A 24 15.09 -6.32 5.03
CA PRO A 24 14.90 -4.89 5.08
C PRO A 24 16.10 -4.19 5.73
N LEU A 25 16.35 -2.95 5.33
CA LEU A 25 17.29 -2.02 5.97
C LEU A 25 16.79 -1.56 7.35
N TRP A 26 15.47 -1.56 7.58
CA TRP A 26 14.85 -1.22 8.86
C TRP A 26 13.47 -1.89 8.99
N GLY A 27 13.00 -2.11 10.23
CA GLY A 27 11.78 -2.88 10.49
C GLY A 27 12.03 -4.39 10.51
N THR A 28 10.97 -5.20 10.53
CA THR A 28 11.07 -6.66 10.76
C THR A 28 10.38 -7.54 9.72
N MET A 29 9.69 -6.96 8.73
CA MET A 29 9.02 -7.71 7.66
C MET A 29 10.05 -8.50 6.83
N THR A 30 9.71 -9.73 6.48
CA THR A 30 10.37 -10.47 5.40
C THR A 30 9.97 -9.89 4.04
N SER A 31 10.66 -10.28 2.97
CA SER A 31 10.25 -9.90 1.61
C SER A 31 8.86 -10.41 1.25
N LEU A 32 8.47 -11.59 1.74
CA LEU A 32 7.12 -12.14 1.58
C LEU A 32 6.08 -11.29 2.32
N ASP A 33 6.33 -10.98 3.60
CA ASP A 33 5.45 -10.11 4.39
C ASP A 33 5.24 -8.76 3.71
N MET A 34 6.31 -8.20 3.11
CA MET A 34 6.24 -6.88 2.47
C MET A 34 5.34 -6.89 1.23
N VAL A 35 5.42 -7.91 0.37
CA VAL A 35 4.54 -8.01 -0.81
C VAL A 35 3.08 -8.18 -0.36
N GLU A 36 2.82 -9.08 0.59
CA GLU A 36 1.47 -9.29 1.13
C GLU A 36 0.90 -8.03 1.77
N HIS A 37 1.71 -7.31 2.54
CA HIS A 37 1.35 -6.07 3.21
C HIS A 37 0.97 -4.96 2.22
N ILE A 38 1.70 -4.81 1.11
CA ILE A 38 1.35 -3.85 0.07
C ILE A 38 0.04 -4.29 -0.62
N THR A 39 -0.14 -5.58 -0.85
CA THR A 39 -1.39 -6.13 -1.40
C THR A 39 -2.60 -5.85 -0.50
N ASP A 40 -2.43 -5.86 0.82
CA ASP A 40 -3.51 -5.50 1.77
C ASP A 40 -3.99 -4.05 1.56
N SER A 41 -3.10 -3.13 1.15
CA SER A 41 -3.50 -1.76 0.82
C SER A 41 -4.43 -1.71 -0.39
N LEU A 42 -4.23 -2.58 -1.39
CA LEU A 42 -5.13 -2.70 -2.54
C LEU A 42 -6.47 -3.29 -2.14
N ASP A 43 -6.49 -4.28 -1.24
CA ASP A 43 -7.73 -4.85 -0.71
C ASP A 43 -8.54 -3.80 0.07
N MET A 44 -7.85 -2.91 0.80
CA MET A 44 -8.46 -1.76 1.44
C MET A 44 -9.07 -0.80 0.43
N ALA A 45 -8.32 -0.45 -0.63
CA ALA A 45 -8.82 0.39 -1.71
C ALA A 45 -10.03 -0.21 -2.43
N GLN A 46 -10.13 -1.54 -2.47
CA GLN A 46 -11.26 -2.27 -3.04
C GLN A 46 -12.45 -2.45 -2.06
N GLY A 47 -12.31 -2.02 -0.80
CA GLY A 47 -13.35 -2.16 0.23
C GLY A 47 -13.54 -3.59 0.74
N LYS A 48 -12.51 -4.44 0.66
CA LYS A 48 -12.59 -5.84 1.12
C LYS A 48 -12.48 -6.02 2.64
N PHE A 49 -12.13 -4.96 3.37
CA PHE A 49 -12.12 -4.98 4.84
C PHE A 49 -13.42 -4.43 5.39
N GLU A 50 -14.09 -5.24 6.21
CA GLU A 50 -15.30 -4.82 6.93
C GLU A 50 -14.95 -3.89 8.10
N GLY A 51 -15.84 -2.95 8.41
CA GLY A 51 -15.77 -2.14 9.62
C GLY A 51 -14.65 -1.10 9.67
N LEU A 52 -14.01 -0.78 8.54
CA LEU A 52 -13.04 0.32 8.49
C LEU A 52 -13.73 1.65 8.79
N THR A 53 -13.15 2.38 9.74
CA THR A 53 -13.62 3.71 10.15
C THR A 53 -12.46 4.69 10.23
N LEU A 54 -12.79 5.98 10.12
CA LEU A 54 -11.84 7.06 10.33
C LEU A 54 -11.21 6.98 11.72
N GLN A 55 -9.88 7.05 11.78
CA GLN A 55 -9.11 7.04 13.03
C GLN A 55 -9.04 8.44 13.70
N PHE A 56 -9.71 9.43 13.12
CA PHE A 56 -9.68 10.82 13.56
C PHE A 56 -11.02 11.50 13.24
N PRO A 57 -11.36 12.63 13.89
CA PRO A 57 -12.60 13.36 13.62
C PRO A 57 -12.75 13.81 12.16
N GLU A 58 -13.92 13.61 11.57
CA GLU A 58 -14.19 13.84 10.14
C GLU A 58 -13.80 15.25 9.65
N GLU A 59 -13.93 16.28 10.50
CA GLU A 59 -13.56 17.65 10.16
C GLU A 59 -12.06 17.82 9.84
N LYS A 60 -11.21 16.86 10.24
CA LYS A 60 -9.78 16.85 9.92
C LYS A 60 -9.45 16.12 8.61
N ALA A 61 -10.42 15.49 7.93
CA ALA A 61 -10.18 14.74 6.70
C ALA A 61 -9.56 15.60 5.59
N PRO A 62 -10.00 16.86 5.36
CA PRO A 62 -9.35 17.73 4.37
C PRO A 62 -7.87 18.00 4.68
N LYS A 63 -7.50 18.07 5.97
CA LYS A 63 -6.10 18.24 6.38
C LYS A 63 -5.30 16.96 6.18
N ALA A 64 -5.88 15.80 6.51
CA ALA A 64 -5.26 14.50 6.29
C ALA A 64 -5.00 14.25 4.79
N LEU A 65 -5.97 14.59 3.94
CA LEU A 65 -5.84 14.52 2.48
C LEU A 65 -4.73 15.44 1.97
N LYS A 66 -4.65 16.70 2.43
CA LYS A 66 -3.53 17.59 2.09
C LYS A 66 -2.17 17.01 2.47
N PHE A 67 -2.09 16.33 3.62
CA PHE A 67 -0.88 15.65 4.05
C PHE A 67 -0.54 14.46 3.13
N LEU A 68 -1.53 13.65 2.74
CA LEU A 68 -1.36 12.58 1.75
C LEU A 68 -0.79 13.13 0.43
N MET A 69 -1.35 14.23 -0.07
CA MET A 69 -0.92 14.84 -1.33
C MET A 69 0.45 15.54 -1.26
N SER A 70 0.88 15.98 -0.08
CA SER A 70 2.20 16.60 0.11
C SER A 70 3.38 15.65 -0.13
N ASP A 71 4.61 16.18 -0.15
CA ASP A 71 5.85 15.40 -0.26
C ASP A 71 6.41 14.86 1.06
N HIS A 72 5.62 14.91 2.14
CA HIS A 72 6.04 14.32 3.41
C HIS A 72 6.09 12.79 3.32
N PRO A 73 7.24 12.16 3.65
CA PRO A 73 7.38 10.71 3.63
C PRO A 73 6.57 10.05 4.74
N MET A 74 6.23 8.77 4.52
CA MET A 74 5.66 7.94 5.57
C MET A 74 6.70 7.69 6.67
N PRO A 75 6.31 7.75 7.96
CA PRO A 75 7.22 7.50 9.06
C PRO A 75 7.68 6.04 9.08
N LYS A 76 8.98 5.82 9.33
CA LYS A 76 9.55 4.48 9.52
C LYS A 76 8.99 3.83 10.78
N ASN A 77 8.79 2.52 10.75
CA ASN A 77 8.28 1.71 11.87
C ASN A 77 6.92 2.18 12.41
N PHE A 78 6.10 2.80 11.56
CA PHE A 78 4.74 3.18 11.93
C PHE A 78 3.84 1.94 12.01
N LYS A 79 3.17 1.78 13.15
CA LYS A 79 2.21 0.70 13.36
C LYS A 79 0.81 1.23 13.15
N ALA A 80 0.21 0.90 12.02
CA ALA A 80 -1.19 1.20 11.77
C ALA A 80 -2.08 0.39 12.74
N PRO A 81 -3.06 1.00 13.41
CA PRO A 81 -4.00 0.28 14.29
C PRO A 81 -5.11 -0.45 13.51
N PHE A 82 -4.96 -0.60 12.19
CA PHE A 82 -5.95 -1.16 11.27
C PHE A 82 -5.28 -2.05 10.22
N GLY A 83 -6.07 -2.90 9.59
CA GLY A 83 -5.58 -3.92 8.65
C GLY A 83 -4.98 -5.13 9.35
N PRO A 84 -4.41 -6.08 8.59
CA PRO A 84 -3.76 -7.25 9.14
C PRO A 84 -2.56 -6.88 10.01
N SER A 85 -2.39 -7.61 11.12
CA SER A 85 -1.22 -7.47 11.98
C SER A 85 0.04 -7.89 11.22
N GLU A 86 1.17 -7.19 11.43
CA GLU A 86 2.49 -7.62 10.94
C GLU A 86 2.91 -9.02 11.43
N LYS A 87 2.18 -9.58 12.41
CA LYS A 87 2.38 -10.95 12.92
C LYS A 87 1.37 -11.96 12.36
N ALA A 88 0.49 -11.55 11.46
CA ALA A 88 -0.38 -12.49 10.78
C ALA A 88 0.49 -13.52 10.03
N PRO A 89 0.09 -14.80 10.02
CA PRO A 89 0.82 -15.78 9.22
C PRO A 89 0.71 -15.40 7.73
N ASN A 90 1.76 -15.68 6.96
CA ASN A 90 1.71 -15.49 5.52
C ASN A 90 0.57 -16.30 4.91
N ARG A 91 -0.15 -15.68 3.98
CA ARG A 91 -1.28 -16.32 3.30
C ARG A 91 -0.86 -17.02 2.01
N ASN A 92 0.25 -16.58 1.40
CA ASN A 92 0.89 -17.20 0.24
C ASN A 92 2.05 -18.09 0.69
N ALA A 93 2.32 -19.16 -0.06
CA ALA A 93 3.40 -20.09 0.31
C ALA A 93 4.80 -19.55 -0.01
N ASN A 94 4.92 -18.61 -0.95
CA ASN A 94 6.19 -18.07 -1.43
C ASN A 94 6.01 -16.70 -2.13
N LEU A 95 7.14 -16.07 -2.46
CA LEU A 95 7.17 -14.76 -3.14
C LEU A 95 6.47 -14.75 -4.50
N GLN A 96 6.57 -15.82 -5.28
CA GLN A 96 5.98 -15.86 -6.63
C GLN A 96 4.45 -15.82 -6.54
N GLU A 97 3.88 -16.58 -5.60
CA GLU A 97 2.44 -16.55 -5.31
C GLU A 97 1.99 -15.19 -4.78
N ALA A 98 2.73 -14.58 -3.86
CA ALA A 98 2.40 -13.26 -3.34
C ALA A 98 2.47 -12.15 -4.42
N ILE A 99 3.44 -12.22 -5.33
CA ILE A 99 3.55 -11.27 -6.46
C ILE A 99 2.40 -11.47 -7.44
N ALA A 100 2.02 -12.72 -7.73
CA ALA A 100 0.86 -13.02 -8.57
C ALA A 100 -0.46 -12.53 -7.95
N GLU A 101 -0.61 -12.66 -6.62
CA GLU A 101 -1.75 -12.08 -5.90
C GLU A 101 -1.76 -10.55 -6.00
N PHE A 102 -0.61 -9.89 -5.79
CA PHE A 102 -0.48 -8.44 -5.94
C PHE A 102 -0.91 -7.99 -7.34
N GLU A 103 -0.45 -8.67 -8.39
CA GLU A 103 -0.80 -8.36 -9.78
C GLU A 103 -2.30 -8.47 -10.03
N ASN A 104 -2.92 -9.56 -9.58
CA ASN A 104 -4.37 -9.76 -9.68
C ASN A 104 -5.14 -8.65 -8.94
N ASN A 105 -4.69 -8.28 -7.73
CA ASN A 105 -5.30 -7.24 -6.93
C ASN A 105 -5.13 -5.85 -7.54
N TRP A 106 -3.99 -5.57 -8.17
CA TRP A 106 -3.77 -4.29 -8.86
C TRP A 106 -4.72 -4.12 -10.05
N ASN A 107 -4.88 -5.19 -10.84
CA ASN A 107 -5.82 -5.21 -11.96
C ASN A 107 -7.26 -5.06 -11.48
N ALA A 108 -7.65 -5.75 -10.41
CA ALA A 108 -8.97 -5.62 -9.81
C ALA A 108 -9.24 -4.21 -9.26
N PHE A 109 -8.27 -3.63 -8.56
CA PHE A 109 -8.32 -2.23 -8.09
C PHE A 109 -8.51 -1.25 -9.27
N THR A 110 -7.70 -1.37 -10.31
CA THR A 110 -7.78 -0.49 -11.49
C THR A 110 -9.14 -0.62 -12.17
N ASN A 111 -9.58 -1.84 -12.47
CA ASN A 111 -10.88 -2.10 -13.10
C ASN A 111 -12.05 -1.57 -12.26
N LEU A 112 -12.00 -1.71 -10.94
CA LEU A 112 -13.04 -1.24 -10.03
C LEU A 112 -13.22 0.29 -10.15
N PHE A 113 -12.13 1.06 -10.09
CA PHE A 113 -12.21 2.52 -10.13
C PHE A 113 -12.47 3.05 -11.55
N GLU A 114 -11.91 2.43 -12.59
CA GLU A 114 -12.20 2.80 -13.97
C GLU A 114 -13.67 2.57 -14.33
N SER A 115 -14.26 1.48 -13.84
CA SER A 115 -15.69 1.18 -14.06
C SER A 115 -16.62 2.03 -13.18
N ASN A 116 -16.09 2.68 -12.14
CA ASN A 116 -16.87 3.46 -11.18
C ASN A 116 -16.16 4.80 -10.86
N PRO A 117 -16.16 5.80 -11.76
CA PRO A 117 -15.38 7.03 -11.60
C PRO A 117 -15.74 7.86 -10.34
N GLU A 118 -16.97 7.75 -9.86
CA GLU A 118 -17.45 8.43 -8.65
C GLU A 118 -17.18 7.65 -7.36
N LEU A 119 -16.64 6.42 -7.47
CA LEU A 119 -16.35 5.58 -6.31
C LEU A 119 -15.35 6.28 -5.40
N ARG A 120 -15.68 6.27 -4.11
CA ARG A 120 -14.75 6.62 -3.05
C ARG A 120 -14.72 5.50 -2.02
N GLN A 121 -13.52 5.16 -1.58
CA GLN A 121 -13.30 4.11 -0.59
C GLN A 121 -12.51 4.65 0.60
N ILE A 122 -12.89 4.22 1.80
CA ILE A 122 -12.34 4.75 3.04
C ILE A 122 -10.92 4.25 3.28
N HIS A 123 -9.98 5.18 3.47
CA HIS A 123 -8.69 4.91 4.10
C HIS A 123 -8.75 5.42 5.56
N PRO A 124 -8.48 4.60 6.59
CA PRO A 124 -8.66 4.99 8.00
C PRO A 124 -7.87 6.25 8.41
N ASN A 125 -6.71 6.50 7.79
CA ASN A 125 -5.89 7.71 8.03
C ASN A 125 -6.15 8.90 7.09
N PHE A 126 -6.95 8.75 6.02
CA PHE A 126 -7.09 9.81 5.00
C PHE A 126 -8.54 10.11 4.58
N GLY A 127 -9.52 9.29 5.00
CA GLY A 127 -10.93 9.47 4.65
C GLY A 127 -11.32 8.77 3.37
N ASN A 128 -12.46 9.19 2.79
CA ASN A 128 -12.99 8.61 1.56
C ASN A 128 -12.20 9.13 0.36
N LEU A 129 -11.37 8.27 -0.22
CA LEU A 129 -10.46 8.59 -1.30
C LEU A 129 -11.02 8.14 -2.64
N ASN A 130 -10.85 8.96 -3.67
CA ASN A 130 -11.08 8.60 -5.07
C ASN A 130 -9.89 7.81 -5.66
N TYR A 131 -9.94 7.52 -6.96
CA TYR A 131 -8.90 6.75 -7.63
C TYR A 131 -7.51 7.41 -7.56
N GLU A 132 -7.39 8.69 -7.90
CA GLU A 132 -6.12 9.42 -7.92
C GLU A 132 -5.50 9.52 -6.51
N GLU A 133 -6.34 9.68 -5.50
CA GLU A 133 -5.93 9.75 -4.10
C GLU A 133 -5.45 8.39 -3.59
N TRP A 134 -6.09 7.28 -3.98
CA TRP A 134 -5.60 5.93 -3.72
C TRP A 134 -4.29 5.64 -4.47
N LEU A 135 -4.15 6.07 -5.72
CA LEU A 135 -2.88 6.00 -6.44
C LEU A 135 -1.77 6.77 -5.69
N ARG A 136 -2.08 7.91 -5.06
CA ARG A 136 -1.12 8.62 -4.20
C ARG A 136 -0.75 7.81 -2.96
N VAL A 137 -1.69 7.11 -2.32
CA VAL A 137 -1.40 6.18 -1.22
C VAL A 137 -0.42 5.10 -1.71
N HIS A 138 -0.73 4.42 -2.81
CA HIS A 138 0.11 3.35 -3.34
C HIS A 138 1.49 3.85 -3.78
N SER A 139 1.58 5.02 -4.39
CA SER A 139 2.85 5.67 -4.75
C SER A 139 3.74 5.88 -3.52
N LYS A 140 3.19 6.45 -2.44
CA LYS A 140 3.92 6.65 -1.18
C LYS A 140 4.28 5.33 -0.50
N HIS A 141 3.36 4.37 -0.50
CA HIS A 141 3.52 3.07 0.19
C HIS A 141 4.56 2.18 -0.50
N LEU A 142 4.49 2.05 -1.83
CA LEU A 142 5.51 1.39 -2.65
C LEU A 142 6.88 2.04 -2.44
N THR A 143 6.96 3.37 -2.54
CA THR A 143 8.23 4.09 -2.31
C THR A 143 8.78 3.79 -0.92
N HIS A 144 7.94 3.87 0.12
CA HIS A 144 8.35 3.62 1.50
C HIS A 144 8.93 2.22 1.70
N HIS A 145 8.28 1.17 1.19
CA HIS A 145 8.75 -0.20 1.34
C HIS A 145 9.91 -0.54 0.39
N PHE A 146 9.98 0.05 -0.79
CA PHE A 146 11.15 -0.11 -1.66
C PHE A 146 12.38 0.58 -1.07
N GLN A 147 12.22 1.71 -0.40
CA GLN A 147 13.28 2.31 0.42
C GLN A 147 13.62 1.44 1.63
N GLN A 148 12.62 0.81 2.27
CA GLN A 148 12.82 -0.13 3.36
C GLN A 148 13.70 -1.30 2.94
N PHE A 149 13.50 -1.84 1.74
CA PHE A 149 14.25 -2.99 1.22
C PHE A 149 15.47 -2.60 0.38
N GLY A 150 15.80 -1.31 0.30
CA GLY A 150 16.97 -0.82 -0.44
C GLY A 150 16.85 -0.98 -1.96
N LEU A 151 15.64 -1.13 -2.50
CA LEU A 151 15.37 -1.25 -3.94
C LEU A 151 15.36 0.10 -4.65
N VAL A 152 15.14 1.19 -3.89
CA VAL A 152 15.25 2.58 -4.38
C VAL A 152 15.97 3.46 -3.33
N PRO A 153 16.60 4.58 -3.74
CA PRO A 153 17.23 5.51 -2.81
C PRO A 153 16.25 6.08 -1.78
N SER A 154 16.72 6.25 -0.53
CA SER A 154 15.99 6.91 0.57
C SER A 154 15.87 8.41 0.37
#